data_AF-A0A954E190-F1
#
_entry.id   AF-A0A954E190-F1
#
_cell.length_a   1.000
_cell.length_b   1.000
_cell.length_c   1.000
_cell.angle_alpha   90.00
_cell.angle_beta   90.00
_cell.angle_gamma   90.00
#
_symmetry.space_group_name_H-M   'P 1'
#
loop_
_entity.id
_entity.type
_entity.pdbx_description
1 polymer ?
#
loop_
_entity_poly.entity_id
_entity_poly.type
_entity_poly.pdbx_seq_one_letter_code
_entity_poly.pdbx_strand_id
1 'polypeptide(L)'
;RVSESVRGLTVGANLTLVLSEVELTEEQRARATNATRPLSGQSPWVVNASVGYAPPDSPFSAFVFYNVYGPSVFEVGTNGLPDSYQQPFHSLDVSGRWAVSDHLELKLVIKNLLNDNFLVQQGTFNLRDYRPGVSGSLGLSLTL
;
A
#
# COMPACT_ATOMS: atom_id res chain seq x y z
N ARG A 1 -29.92 -14.84 14.92
CA ARG A 1 -28.88 -15.90 14.77
C ARG A 1 -27.94 -15.45 13.66
N VAL A 2 -26.65 -15.22 13.94
CA VAL A 2 -25.64 -15.00 12.89
C VAL A 2 -25.43 -16.34 12.18
N SER A 3 -25.43 -16.34 10.86
CA SER A 3 -25.16 -17.55 10.05
C SER A 3 -23.80 -18.14 10.44
N GLU A 4 -23.69 -19.47 10.56
CA GLU A 4 -22.42 -20.14 10.89
C GLU A 4 -21.32 -19.82 9.88
N SER A 5 -21.69 -19.52 8.63
CA SER A 5 -20.77 -19.17 7.55
C SER A 5 -20.01 -17.84 7.76
N VAL A 6 -20.42 -17.02 8.72
CA VAL A 6 -19.80 -15.70 9.00
C VAL A 6 -18.97 -15.72 10.29
N ARG A 7 -18.95 -16.83 11.04
CA ARG A 7 -18.14 -16.94 12.26
C ARG A 7 -16.65 -16.92 11.90
N GLY A 8 -15.90 -16.05 12.58
CA GLY A 8 -14.47 -15.86 12.32
C GLY A 8 -14.14 -14.93 11.16
N LEU A 9 -15.14 -14.36 10.46
CA LEU A 9 -14.92 -13.32 9.47
C LEU A 9 -14.68 -11.97 10.18
N THR A 10 -13.59 -11.30 9.83
CA THR A 10 -13.24 -9.95 10.29
C THR A 10 -13.05 -9.06 9.06
N VAL A 11 -13.59 -7.85 9.09
CA VAL A 11 -13.37 -6.84 8.05
C VAL A 11 -12.85 -5.58 8.72
N GLY A 12 -11.82 -4.98 8.14
CA GLY A 12 -11.26 -3.71 8.58
C GLY A 12 -11.06 -2.76 7.41
N ALA A 13 -11.19 -1.46 7.65
CA ALA A 13 -10.86 -0.43 6.68
C ALA A 13 -10.40 0.84 7.38
N ASN A 14 -9.41 1.51 6.80
CA ASN A 14 -8.90 2.80 7.24
C ASN A 14 -8.77 3.73 6.03
N LEU A 15 -9.18 4.99 6.21
CA LEU A 15 -8.99 6.07 5.25
C LEU A 15 -8.19 7.18 5.94
N THR A 16 -7.09 7.60 5.31
CA THR A 16 -6.32 8.77 5.72
C THR A 16 -6.48 9.85 4.66
N LEU A 17 -6.73 11.09 5.07
CA LEU A 17 -6.76 12.28 4.21
C LEU A 17 -5.75 13.30 4.74
N VAL A 18 -4.96 13.88 3.84
CA VAL A 18 -3.93 14.86 4.18
C VAL A 18 -4.02 16.05 3.24
N LEU A 19 -4.11 17.23 3.84
CA LEU A 19 -4.03 18.52 3.15
C LEU A 19 -2.69 19.14 3.53
N SER A 20 -1.82 19.32 2.55
CA SER A 20 -0.56 20.03 2.71
C SER A 20 -0.34 20.99 1.55
N GLU A 21 0.27 22.13 1.87
CA GLU A 21 0.70 23.12 0.90
C GLU A 21 2.09 23.61 1.33
N VAL A 22 3.01 23.65 0.38
CA VAL A 22 4.37 24.13 0.64
C VAL A 22 4.43 25.63 0.41
N GLU A 23 4.72 26.38 1.46
CA GLU A 23 5.03 27.81 1.35
C GLU A 23 6.48 28.00 0.87
N LEU A 24 6.64 28.71 -0.25
CA LEU A 24 7.95 29.00 -0.85
C LEU A 24 8.40 30.42 -0.52
N THR A 25 9.68 30.57 -0.15
CA THR A 25 10.34 31.88 -0.07
C THR A 25 10.41 32.53 -1.45
N GLU A 26 10.67 33.84 -1.52
CA GLU A 26 10.81 34.55 -2.80
C GLU A 26 11.90 33.93 -3.70
N GLU A 27 13.05 33.56 -3.12
CA GLU A 27 14.15 32.93 -3.85
C GLU A 27 13.74 31.54 -4.40
N GLN A 28 13.04 30.75 -3.60
CA GLN A 28 12.55 29.43 -4.03
C GLN A 28 11.49 29.57 -5.12
N ARG A 29 10.59 30.56 -5.01
CA ARG A 29 9.56 30.84 -6.00
C ARG A 29 10.15 31.26 -7.34
N ALA A 30 11.28 31.98 -7.35
CA ALA A 30 11.99 32.35 -8.58
C ALA A 30 12.57 31.14 -9.34
N ARG A 31 12.81 30.00 -8.65
CA ARG A 31 13.37 28.77 -9.24
C ARG A 31 12.32 27.67 -9.47
N ALA A 32 11.19 27.76 -8.76
CA ALA A 32 10.12 26.77 -8.82
C ALA A 32 9.28 26.96 -10.09
N THR A 33 8.99 25.86 -10.78
CA THR A 33 8.02 25.89 -11.88
C THR A 33 6.59 26.03 -11.35
N ASN A 34 6.30 25.37 -10.22
CA ASN A 34 4.99 25.43 -9.55
C ASN A 34 5.12 26.21 -8.23
N ALA A 35 4.36 27.30 -8.10
CA ALA A 35 4.41 28.19 -6.93
C ALA A 35 3.68 27.62 -5.70
N THR A 36 2.75 26.70 -5.91
CA THR A 36 1.95 26.04 -4.86
C THR A 36 1.86 24.55 -5.21
N ARG A 37 2.19 23.68 -4.24
CA ARG A 37 2.13 22.23 -4.39
C ARG A 37 2.02 21.53 -3.03
N PRO A 38 1.52 20.28 -2.99
CA PRO A 38 1.60 19.48 -1.78
C PRO A 38 3.04 19.07 -1.45
N LEU A 39 3.24 18.60 -0.22
CA LEU A 39 4.54 18.11 0.25
C LEU A 39 4.99 16.88 -0.57
N SER A 40 6.26 16.86 -0.98
CA SER A 40 6.85 15.73 -1.71
C SER A 40 6.89 14.44 -0.89
N GLY A 41 6.60 13.31 -1.52
CA GLY A 41 6.57 12.00 -0.88
C GLY A 41 5.35 11.77 0.04
N GLN A 42 4.43 12.74 0.13
CA GLN A 42 3.21 12.62 0.90
C GLN A 42 2.01 12.38 -0.03
N SER A 43 1.31 11.27 0.16
CA SER A 43 0.05 11.03 -0.53
C SER A 43 -1.09 11.81 0.14
N PRO A 44 -1.94 12.51 -0.62
CA PRO A 44 -3.06 13.26 -0.08
C PRO A 44 -4.16 12.35 0.48
N TRP A 45 -4.15 11.07 0.10
CA TRP A 45 -5.00 10.06 0.68
C TRP A 45 -4.36 8.68 0.65
N VAL A 46 -4.74 7.83 1.61
CA VAL A 46 -4.35 6.43 1.69
C VAL A 46 -5.57 5.63 2.12
N VAL A 47 -5.80 4.49 1.45
CA VAL A 47 -6.84 3.54 1.82
C VAL A 47 -6.19 2.21 2.13
N ASN A 48 -6.54 1.63 3.29
CA ASN A 48 -6.17 0.28 3.65
C ASN A 48 -7.45 -0.48 3.98
N ALA A 49 -7.63 -1.66 3.41
CA ALA A 49 -8.75 -2.54 3.70
C ALA A 49 -8.22 -3.95 4.00
N SER A 50 -8.91 -4.66 4.89
CA SER A 50 -8.55 -6.03 5.23
C SER A 50 -9.78 -6.90 5.37
N VAL A 51 -9.63 -8.15 4.95
CA VAL A 51 -10.59 -9.22 5.21
C VAL A 51 -9.81 -10.37 5.83
N GLY A 52 -10.20 -10.75 7.03
CA GLY A 52 -9.65 -11.87 7.78
C GLY A 52 -10.68 -12.98 7.94
N TYR A 53 -10.22 -14.21 7.91
CA TYR A 53 -11.02 -15.39 8.22
C TYR A 53 -10.24 -16.26 9.19
N ALA A 54 -10.73 -16.37 10.42
CA ALA A 54 -10.18 -17.17 11.50
C ALA A 54 -11.34 -17.78 12.31
N PRO A 55 -11.94 -18.88 11.82
CA PRO A 55 -13.02 -19.55 12.52
C PRO A 55 -12.57 -20.06 13.89
N PRO A 56 -13.43 -19.99 14.92
CA PRO A 56 -13.22 -20.74 16.14
C PRO A 56 -12.97 -22.22 15.82
N ASP A 57 -12.02 -22.84 16.51
CA ASP A 57 -11.67 -24.27 16.37
C ASP A 57 -11.05 -24.68 15.02
N SER A 58 -10.70 -23.73 14.16
CA SER A 58 -9.93 -24.02 12.95
C SER A 58 -8.41 -23.90 13.21
N PRO A 59 -7.59 -24.86 12.76
CA PRO A 59 -6.14 -24.70 12.76
C PRO A 59 -5.67 -23.68 11.70
N PHE A 60 -6.56 -23.19 10.85
CA PHE A 60 -6.26 -22.31 9.74
C PHE A 60 -6.81 -20.90 9.95
N SER A 61 -6.02 -19.91 9.56
CA SER A 61 -6.49 -18.54 9.41
C SER A 61 -5.87 -17.88 8.19
N ALA A 62 -6.62 -17.01 7.52
CA ALA A 62 -6.14 -16.24 6.39
C ALA A 62 -6.53 -14.77 6.50
N PHE A 63 -5.70 -13.91 5.94
CA PHE A 63 -5.97 -12.48 5.82
C PHE A 63 -5.58 -12.02 4.43
N VAL A 64 -6.41 -11.15 3.87
CA VAL A 64 -6.16 -10.39 2.66
C VAL A 64 -6.12 -8.92 3.05
N PHE A 65 -5.10 -8.21 2.56
CA PHE A 65 -4.90 -6.79 2.79
C PHE A 65 -4.81 -6.09 1.45
N TYR A 66 -5.62 -5.07 1.26
CA TYR A 66 -5.56 -4.19 0.11
C TYR A 66 -5.08 -2.82 0.56
N ASN A 67 -4.06 -2.28 -0.10
CA ASN A 67 -3.56 -0.94 0.18
C ASN A 67 -3.44 -0.16 -1.12
N VAL A 68 -3.83 1.11 -1.07
CA VAL A 68 -3.63 2.06 -2.15
C VAL A 68 -3.30 3.42 -1.57
N TYR A 69 -2.35 4.10 -2.20
CA TYR A 69 -2.02 5.49 -1.92
C TYR A 69 -2.33 6.35 -3.14
N GLY A 70 -2.75 7.59 -2.90
CA GLY A 70 -3.06 8.55 -3.95
C GLY A 70 -1.81 9.06 -4.68
N PRO A 71 -2.01 9.81 -5.78
CA PRO A 71 -0.89 10.39 -6.50
C PRO A 71 -0.16 11.39 -5.61
N SER A 72 1.18 11.33 -5.60
CA SER A 72 2.01 12.19 -4.77
C SER A 72 3.16 12.76 -5.57
N VAL A 73 3.64 13.95 -5.19
CA VAL A 73 4.81 14.57 -5.81
C VAL A 73 6.02 13.68 -5.51
N PHE A 74 6.60 13.12 -6.57
CA PHE A 74 7.79 12.27 -6.51
C PHE A 74 9.05 13.13 -6.52
N GLU A 75 9.16 14.03 -7.50
CA GLU A 75 10.24 15.03 -7.57
C GLU A 75 9.66 16.40 -7.91
N VAL A 76 10.27 17.43 -7.31
CA VAL A 76 9.91 18.83 -7.56
C VAL A 76 10.45 19.29 -8.91
N GLY A 77 9.57 19.90 -9.71
CA GLY A 77 9.90 20.54 -10.97
C GLY A 77 10.64 21.87 -10.79
N THR A 78 11.67 22.08 -11.60
CA THR A 78 12.45 23.33 -11.66
C THR A 78 12.75 23.69 -13.11
N ASN A 79 13.14 24.94 -13.36
CA ASN A 79 13.56 25.42 -14.69
C ASN A 79 12.51 25.19 -15.80
N GLY A 80 11.22 25.35 -15.48
CA GLY A 80 10.11 25.18 -16.42
C GLY A 80 9.60 23.75 -16.57
N LEU A 81 10.25 22.76 -15.96
CA LEU A 81 9.72 21.40 -15.88
C LEU A 81 8.67 21.31 -14.76
N PRO A 82 7.51 20.66 -14.98
CA PRO A 82 6.51 20.47 -13.94
C PRO A 82 7.00 19.47 -12.89
N ASP A 83 6.35 19.45 -11.72
CA ASP A 83 6.55 18.39 -10.74
C ASP A 83 6.24 17.02 -11.36
N SER A 84 7.02 16.01 -10.97
CA SER A 84 6.72 14.62 -11.31
C SER A 84 5.85 14.00 -10.22
N TYR A 85 4.92 13.14 -10.63
CA TYR A 85 3.98 12.49 -9.74
C TYR A 85 4.11 10.98 -9.84
N GLN A 86 4.29 10.35 -8.68
CA GLN A 86 4.06 8.92 -8.55
C GLN A 86 2.55 8.71 -8.60
N GLN A 87 2.11 7.88 -9.55
CA GLN A 87 0.71 7.53 -9.71
C GLN A 87 0.25 6.57 -8.60
N PRO A 88 -1.07 6.42 -8.38
CA PRO A 88 -1.59 5.46 -7.44
C PRO A 88 -1.05 4.06 -7.73
N PHE A 89 -0.74 3.33 -6.67
CA PHE A 89 -0.28 1.96 -6.75
C PHE A 89 -1.10 1.10 -5.80
N HIS A 90 -1.60 0.01 -6.33
CA HIS A 90 -2.47 -0.91 -5.63
C HIS A 90 -1.69 -2.16 -5.23
N SER A 91 -1.61 -2.43 -3.93
CA SER A 91 -1.06 -3.69 -3.42
C SER A 91 -2.17 -4.56 -2.84
N LEU A 92 -2.07 -5.86 -3.11
CA LEU A 92 -2.89 -6.89 -2.46
C LEU A 92 -1.95 -7.92 -1.85
N ASP A 93 -1.96 -8.00 -0.52
CA ASP A 93 -1.15 -8.95 0.22
C ASP A 93 -2.06 -10.03 0.81
N VAL A 94 -1.58 -11.26 0.82
CA VAL A 94 -2.26 -12.41 1.42
C VAL A 94 -1.34 -13.02 2.46
N SER A 95 -1.88 -13.32 3.63
CA SER A 95 -1.20 -14.13 4.62
C SER A 95 -2.08 -15.28 5.08
N GLY A 96 -1.47 -16.44 5.26
CA GLY A 96 -2.11 -17.65 5.76
C GLY A 96 -1.28 -18.24 6.88
N ARG A 97 -1.95 -18.76 7.91
CA ARG A 97 -1.36 -19.49 9.03
C ARG A 97 -2.07 -20.83 9.14
N TRP A 98 -1.29 -21.87 9.39
CA TRP A 98 -1.80 -23.21 9.66
C TRP A 98 -1.07 -23.82 10.86
N ALA A 99 -1.77 -24.03 11.97
CA ALA A 99 -1.32 -24.84 13.09
C ALA A 99 -1.40 -26.32 12.69
N VAL A 100 -0.27 -26.91 12.30
CA VAL A 100 -0.20 -28.32 11.89
C VAL A 100 -0.31 -29.24 13.09
N SER A 101 0.22 -28.81 14.24
CA SER A 101 0.05 -29.45 15.55
C SER A 101 0.15 -28.39 16.65
N ASP A 102 -0.01 -28.81 17.92
CA ASP A 102 0.18 -27.92 19.09
C ASP A 102 1.60 -27.34 19.19
N HIS A 103 2.56 -27.97 18.52
CA HIS A 103 3.97 -27.59 18.54
C HIS A 103 4.48 -27.01 17.23
N LEU A 104 3.71 -27.07 16.14
CA LEU A 104 4.16 -26.68 14.80
C LEU A 104 3.14 -25.78 14.10
N GLU A 105 3.61 -24.62 13.66
CA GLU A 105 2.87 -23.68 12.83
C GLU A 105 3.62 -23.39 11.53
N LEU A 106 2.88 -23.39 10.42
CA LEU A 106 3.32 -22.91 9.12
C LEU A 106 2.67 -21.56 8.81
N LYS A 107 3.45 -20.66 8.24
CA LYS A 107 2.98 -19.36 7.76
C LYS A 107 3.39 -19.15 6.31
N LEU A 108 2.44 -18.72 5.48
CA LEU A 108 2.68 -18.28 4.12
C LEU A 108 2.30 -16.81 4.02
N VAL A 109 3.15 -16.00 3.42
CA VAL A 109 2.83 -14.61 3.08
C VAL A 109 3.14 -14.41 1.61
N ILE A 110 2.21 -13.82 0.86
CA ILE A 110 2.38 -13.39 -0.52
C ILE A 110 2.10 -11.90 -0.55
N LYS A 111 3.03 -11.12 -1.07
CA LYS A 111 2.92 -9.66 -1.16
C LYS A 111 2.81 -9.20 -2.60
N ASN A 112 2.11 -8.10 -2.79
CA ASN A 112 1.93 -7.42 -4.06
C ASN A 112 1.33 -8.34 -5.14
N LEU A 113 0.32 -9.12 -4.79
CA LEU A 113 -0.32 -10.10 -5.67
C LEU A 113 -0.93 -9.48 -6.94
N LEU A 114 -1.35 -8.21 -6.88
CA LEU A 114 -1.81 -7.47 -8.06
C LEU A 114 -0.68 -7.20 -9.06
N ASN A 115 0.57 -7.17 -8.59
CA ASN A 115 1.74 -6.81 -9.37
C ASN A 115 1.52 -5.52 -10.17
N ASP A 116 0.98 -4.51 -9.50
CA ASP A 116 0.59 -3.26 -10.13
C ASP A 116 1.83 -2.52 -10.68
N ASN A 117 1.59 -1.61 -11.61
CA ASN A 117 2.66 -0.87 -12.26
C ASN A 117 3.08 0.33 -11.41
N PHE A 118 4.35 0.37 -11.02
CA PHE A 118 4.93 1.58 -10.44
C PHE A 118 5.19 2.57 -11.56
N LEU A 119 4.42 3.66 -11.55
CA LEU A 119 4.45 4.68 -12.59
C LEU A 119 4.74 6.05 -11.98
N VAL A 120 5.77 6.72 -12.49
CA VAL A 120 6.06 8.14 -12.23
C VAL A 120 5.95 8.90 -13.54
N GLN A 121 5.17 9.98 -13.53
CA GLN A 121 4.93 10.82 -14.72
C GLN A 121 5.36 12.25 -14.47
N GLN A 122 5.93 12.89 -15.48
CA GLN A 122 6.21 14.33 -15.51
C GLN A 122 5.61 14.92 -16.78
N GLY A 123 4.56 15.72 -16.63
CA GLY A 123 3.74 16.14 -17.76
C GLY A 123 3.16 14.92 -18.48
N THR A 124 3.48 14.77 -19.77
CA THR A 124 3.03 13.63 -20.60
C THR A 124 4.04 12.48 -20.68
N PHE A 125 5.18 12.59 -20.01
CA PHE A 125 6.26 11.61 -20.10
C PHE A 125 6.27 10.68 -18.89
N ASN A 126 6.45 9.38 -19.14
CA ASN A 126 6.70 8.39 -18.08
C ASN A 126 8.19 8.41 -17.74
N LEU A 127 8.55 8.84 -16.54
CA LEU A 127 9.93 8.87 -16.05
C LEU A 127 10.37 7.50 -15.51
N ARG A 128 9.46 6.81 -14.82
CA ARG A 128 9.67 5.46 -14.30
C ARG A 128 8.42 4.64 -14.56
N ASP A 129 8.61 3.45 -15.08
CA ASP A 129 7.55 2.53 -15.45
C ASP A 129 8.09 1.11 -15.28
N TYR A 130 7.72 0.46 -14.17
CA TYR A 130 8.13 -0.91 -13.90
C TYR A 130 7.17 -1.61 -12.95
N ARG A 131 7.18 -2.94 -12.97
CA ARG A 131 6.44 -3.76 -12.01
C ARG A 131 7.37 -4.28 -10.92
N PRO A 132 7.14 -3.98 -9.64
CA PRO A 132 7.99 -4.46 -8.55
C PRO A 132 8.02 -5.98 -8.38
N GLY A 133 7.03 -6.69 -8.92
CA GLY A 133 6.91 -8.15 -8.82
C GLY A 133 6.07 -8.60 -7.62
N VAL A 134 5.65 -9.86 -7.69
CA VAL A 134 5.04 -10.58 -6.56
C VAL A 134 6.16 -11.21 -5.74
N SER A 135 6.09 -11.13 -4.41
CA SER A 135 7.04 -11.80 -3.52
C SER A 135 6.33 -12.72 -2.54
N GLY A 136 7.00 -13.76 -2.06
CA GLY A 136 6.45 -14.69 -1.10
C GLY A 136 7.46 -15.07 -0.02
N SER A 137 6.96 -15.43 1.16
CA SER A 137 7.76 -15.99 2.24
C SER A 137 7.05 -17.15 2.92
N LEU A 138 7.84 -18.13 3.35
CA LEU A 138 7.42 -19.27 4.16
C LEU A 138 8.07 -19.15 5.54
N GLY A 139 7.28 -19.33 6.58
CA GLY A 139 7.70 -19.32 7.97
C GLY A 139 7.31 -20.61 8.68
N LEU A 140 8.15 -21.04 9.61
CA LEU A 140 7.93 -22.20 10.46
C LEU A 140 8.16 -21.77 11.91
N SER A 141 7.21 -22.07 12.79
CA SER A 141 7.32 -21.83 14.22
C SER A 141 7.15 -23.13 14.99
N LEU A 142 8.05 -23.36 15.96
CA LEU A 142 8.07 -24.54 16.82
C LEU A 142 7.97 -24.11 18.28
N THR A 143 7.04 -24.70 19.03
CA THR A 143 6.91 -24.48 20.48
C THR A 143 7.33 -25.74 21.22
N LEU A 144 8.32 -25.61 22.11
CA LEU A 144 8.90 -26.69 22.91
C LEU A 144 8.07 -27.00 24.16
#